data_AF-A0A5J4NSB2-F1
#
_entry.id   AF-A0A5J4NSB2-F1
#
_cell.length_a   1.000
_cell.length_b   1.000
_cell.length_c   1.000
_cell.angle_alpha   90.00
_cell.angle_beta   90.00
_cell.angle_gamma   90.00
#
_symmetry.space_group_name_H-M   'P 1'
#
loop_
_entity.id
_entity.type
_entity.pdbx_description
1 polymer ?
#
loop_
_entity_poly.entity_id
_entity_poly.type
_entity_poly.pdbx_seq_one_letter_code
_entity_poly.pdbx_strand_id
1 'polypeptide(L)'
;MKILEGNRPNISAGKVVAVDTDDGENGRVTYKIEWPSEAKLKANNKNGWLWVDNHGKLIVSQTLDREESPNGFQFKKVPAGVNYSSKEASGSFEEEENSNPLGQRLI
;
A
#
# COMPACT_ATOMS: atom_id res chain seq x y z
N MET A 1 1.69 -8.61 4.59
CA MET A 1 0.96 -9.03 3.37
C MET A 1 1.98 -9.38 2.30
N LYS A 2 1.69 -10.30 1.38
CA LYS A 2 2.63 -10.70 0.31
C LYS A 2 2.04 -10.43 -1.06
N ILE A 3 2.86 -9.89 -1.98
CA ILE A 3 2.52 -9.65 -3.38
C ILE A 3 3.62 -10.27 -4.23
N LEU A 4 3.25 -11.03 -5.27
CA LEU A 4 4.23 -11.61 -6.18
C LEU A 4 4.91 -10.50 -6.99
N GLU A 5 6.24 -10.60 -7.15
CA GLU A 5 6.97 -9.74 -8.08
C GLU A 5 6.48 -9.94 -9.52
N GLY A 6 6.74 -8.96 -10.39
CA GLY A 6 6.25 -9.00 -11.77
C GLY A 6 4.72 -8.87 -11.86
N ASN A 7 4.05 -8.43 -10.80
CA ASN A 7 2.62 -8.19 -10.83
C ASN A 7 2.22 -7.16 -11.88
N ARG A 8 0.98 -7.27 -12.34
CA ARG A 8 0.37 -6.21 -13.13
C ARG A 8 0.18 -4.96 -12.25
N PRO A 9 0.40 -3.75 -12.78
CA PRO A 9 0.01 -2.53 -12.10
C PRO A 9 -1.50 -2.51 -11.82
N ASN A 10 -1.90 -1.77 -10.79
CA ASN A 10 -3.29 -1.56 -10.34
C ASN A 10 -4.00 -2.80 -9.80
N ILE A 11 -3.25 -3.78 -9.30
CA ILE A 11 -3.83 -4.93 -8.59
C ILE A 11 -4.16 -4.59 -7.14
N SER A 12 -5.16 -5.29 -6.60
CA SER A 12 -5.50 -5.21 -5.19
C SER A 12 -4.44 -5.92 -4.36
N ALA A 13 -3.77 -5.20 -3.46
CA ALA A 13 -2.92 -5.81 -2.46
C ALA A 13 -3.78 -6.42 -1.34
N GLY A 14 -4.85 -5.71 -0.95
CA GLY A 14 -5.82 -6.19 0.03
C GLY A 14 -6.67 -5.05 0.58
N LYS A 15 -7.14 -5.19 1.82
CA LYS A 15 -8.02 -4.20 2.45
C LYS A 15 -7.60 -3.91 3.88
N VAL A 16 -7.57 -2.64 4.23
CA VAL A 16 -7.46 -2.15 5.61
C VAL A 16 -8.83 -1.71 6.09
N VAL A 17 -9.11 -1.94 7.37
CA VAL A 17 -10.36 -1.53 8.01
C VAL A 17 -9.99 -0.64 9.19
N ALA A 18 -10.55 0.57 9.24
CA ALA A 18 -10.64 1.32 10.50
C ALA A 18 -12.06 1.18 11.04
N VAL A 19 -12.16 1.05 12.36
CA VAL A 19 -13.42 1.06 13.09
C VAL A 19 -13.38 2.27 14.00
N ASP A 20 -14.35 3.17 13.80
CA ASP A 20 -14.68 4.24 14.72
C ASP A 20 -16.03 3.88 15.36
N THR A 21 -16.15 4.05 16.68
CA THR A 21 -17.36 3.67 17.42
C THR A 21 -18.41 4.77 17.43
N ASP A 22 -18.07 5.96 16.93
CA ASP A 22 -19.01 7.07 16.85
C ASP A 22 -19.98 6.89 15.68
N ASP A 23 -21.22 7.35 15.86
CA ASP A 23 -22.27 7.24 14.85
C ASP A 23 -22.27 8.42 13.87
N GLY A 24 -22.77 8.17 12.66
CA GLY A 24 -22.97 9.20 11.63
C GLY A 24 -21.66 9.73 11.05
N GLU A 25 -21.60 11.03 10.75
CA GLU A 25 -20.39 11.66 10.20
C GLU A 25 -19.21 11.63 11.16
N ASN A 26 -19.47 11.51 12.47
CA ASN A 26 -18.42 11.39 13.49
C ASN A 26 -17.70 10.04 13.41
N GLY A 27 -18.35 9.00 12.88
CA GLY A 27 -17.72 7.70 12.58
C GLY A 27 -17.05 7.62 11.20
N ARG A 28 -17.03 8.72 10.43
CA ARG A 28 -16.48 8.70 9.06
C ARG A 28 -14.96 8.61 9.11
N VAL A 29 -14.45 7.48 8.63
CA VAL A 29 -13.01 7.24 8.50
C VAL A 29 -12.49 7.65 7.13
N THR A 30 -11.35 8.34 7.11
CA THR A 30 -10.60 8.65 5.88
C THR A 30 -9.26 7.92 5.89
N TYR A 31 -8.88 7.38 4.73
CA TYR A 31 -7.65 6.60 4.57
C TYR A 31 -6.59 7.42 3.82
N LYS A 32 -5.36 7.42 4.33
CA LYS A 32 -4.19 7.98 3.65
C LYS A 32 -2.97 7.11 3.94
N ILE A 33 -2.11 6.95 2.94
CA ILE A 33 -0.80 6.30 3.05
C ILE A 33 0.26 7.39 3.16
N GLU A 34 1.10 7.30 4.20
CA GLU A 34 2.30 8.10 4.31
C GLU A 34 3.53 7.25 4.02
N TRP A 35 4.22 7.64 2.94
CA TRP A 35 5.47 7.05 2.51
C TRP A 35 6.64 7.78 3.15
N PRO A 36 7.69 7.05 3.58
CA PRO A 36 9.00 7.66 3.80
C PRO A 36 9.44 8.42 2.53
N SER A 37 10.11 9.55 2.72
CA SER A 37 10.53 10.41 1.61
C SER A 37 11.31 9.64 0.55
N GLU A 38 12.20 8.73 0.97
CA GLU A 38 13.03 7.91 0.09
C GLU A 38 12.19 6.92 -0.74
N ALA A 39 11.16 6.31 -0.14
CA ALA A 39 10.27 5.38 -0.83
C ALA A 39 9.38 6.11 -1.86
N LYS A 40 8.96 7.34 -1.53
CA LYS A 40 8.17 8.19 -2.42
C LYS A 40 8.96 8.62 -3.67
N LEU A 41 10.27 8.83 -3.53
CA LEU A 41 11.15 9.20 -4.63
C LEU A 41 11.39 8.06 -5.64
N LYS A 42 11.29 6.80 -5.19
CA LYS A 42 11.44 5.63 -6.05
C LYS A 42 10.17 5.24 -6.81
N ALA A 43 9.01 5.73 -6.38
CA ALA A 43 7.76 5.45 -7.06
C ALA A 43 7.68 6.22 -8.39
N ASN A 44 7.16 5.58 -9.43
CA ASN A 44 7.00 6.20 -10.75
C ASN A 44 5.80 7.15 -10.86
N ASN A 45 5.09 7.39 -9.75
CA ASN A 45 3.86 8.18 -9.73
C ASN A 45 3.68 8.97 -8.43
N LYS A 46 2.75 9.93 -8.47
CA LYS A 46 2.47 10.86 -7.36
C LYS A 46 1.94 10.18 -6.08
N ASN A 47 1.38 8.98 -6.21
CA ASN A 47 0.72 8.26 -5.12
C ASN A 47 1.66 7.30 -4.38
N GLY A 48 2.90 7.11 -4.86
CA GLY A 48 3.81 6.12 -4.31
C GLY A 48 3.59 4.73 -4.90
N TRP A 49 4.17 3.71 -4.26
CA TRP A 49 4.07 2.31 -4.69
C TRP A 49 2.67 1.70 -4.50
N LEU A 50 1.92 2.20 -3.51
CA LEU A 50 0.52 1.89 -3.27
C LEU A 50 -0.26 3.14 -2.99
N TRP A 51 -1.55 3.04 -3.27
CA TRP A 51 -2.56 3.97 -2.79
C TRP A 51 -3.72 3.21 -2.14
N VAL A 52 -4.51 3.94 -1.36
CA VAL A 52 -5.69 3.43 -0.68
C VAL A 52 -6.92 4.17 -1.17
N ASP A 53 -8.00 3.45 -1.45
CA ASP A 53 -9.29 4.08 -1.79
C ASP A 53 -10.08 4.49 -0.53
N ASN A 54 -11.23 5.14 -0.74
CA ASN A 54 -12.12 5.57 0.35
C ASN A 54 -12.78 4.41 1.13
N HIS A 55 -12.67 3.17 0.65
CA HIS A 55 -13.16 1.97 1.32
C HIS A 55 -12.04 1.17 1.99
N GLY A 56 -10.80 1.69 2.01
CA GLY A 56 -9.65 1.03 2.60
C GLY A 56 -9.02 -0.04 1.71
N LYS A 57 -9.35 -0.12 0.42
CA LYS A 57 -8.69 -1.06 -0.51
C LYS A 57 -7.30 -0.55 -0.86
N LEU A 58 -6.29 -1.37 -0.62
CA LEU A 58 -4.91 -1.11 -1.00
C LEU A 58 -4.69 -1.56 -2.45
N ILE A 59 -4.18 -0.65 -3.28
CA ILE A 59 -3.89 -0.89 -4.69
C ILE A 59 -2.41 -0.67 -4.95
N VAL A 60 -1.76 -1.65 -5.55
CA VAL A 60 -0.38 -1.53 -6.04
C VAL A 60 -0.38 -0.75 -7.34
N SER A 61 0.32 0.38 -7.38
CA SER A 61 0.26 1.31 -8.52
C SER A 61 1.20 0.93 -9.67
N GLN A 62 2.20 0.08 -9.41
CA GLN A 62 3.24 -0.31 -10.35
C GLN A 62 3.57 -1.81 -10.26
N THR A 63 4.36 -2.29 -11.21
CA THR A 63 4.97 -3.62 -11.12
C THR A 63 6.04 -3.59 -10.04
N LEU A 64 6.01 -4.60 -9.17
CA LEU A 64 6.98 -4.77 -8.11
C LEU A 64 8.15 -5.61 -8.60
N ASP A 65 9.33 -5.26 -8.12
CA ASP A 65 10.58 -5.95 -8.38
C ASP A 65 11.37 -6.00 -7.06
N ARG A 66 11.59 -7.22 -6.57
CA ARG A 66 12.19 -7.45 -5.25
C ARG A 66 13.60 -6.87 -5.18
N GLU A 67 14.30 -6.80 -6.31
CA GLU A 67 15.67 -6.27 -6.38
C GLU A 67 15.71 -4.76 -6.09
N GLU A 68 14.64 -4.02 -6.39
CA GLU A 68 14.54 -2.58 -6.11
C GLU A 68 14.21 -2.27 -4.65
N SER A 69 13.49 -3.19 -3.98
CA SER A 69 13.02 -3.06 -2.60
C SER A 69 13.12 -4.38 -1.79
N PRO A 70 14.35 -4.87 -1.53
CA PRO A 70 14.57 -6.20 -0.92
C PRO A 70 14.07 -6.34 0.53
N ASN A 71 13.85 -5.21 1.21
CA ASN A 71 13.31 -5.17 2.57
C ASN A 71 11.78 -4.97 2.61
N GLY A 72 11.12 -5.01 1.45
CA GLY A 72 9.72 -4.67 1.29
C GLY A 72 9.44 -3.20 1.61
N PHE A 73 8.18 -2.90 1.87
CA PHE A 73 7.70 -1.54 2.03
C PHE A 73 7.01 -1.36 3.36
N GLN A 74 7.30 -0.24 4.02
CA GLN A 74 6.65 0.17 5.24
C GLN A 74 5.89 1.46 5.00
N PHE A 75 4.66 1.53 5.52
CA PHE A 75 3.86 2.74 5.46
C PHE A 75 3.10 2.96 6.75
N LYS A 76 2.80 4.22 7.01
CA LYS A 76 1.90 4.63 8.09
C LYS A 76 0.56 5.01 7.52
N LYS A 77 -0.49 4.48 8.15
CA LYS A 77 -1.86 4.96 7.96
C LYS A 77 -2.07 6.12 8.91
N VAL A 78 -2.46 7.26 8.36
CA VAL A 78 -2.91 8.40 9.15
C VAL A 78 -4.40 8.65 8.91
N PRO A 79 -5.16 8.98 9.95
CA PRO A 79 -6.53 9.46 9.82
C PRO A 79 -6.48 10.85 9.20
N ALA A 80 -7.17 11.06 8.08
CA ALA A 80 -7.29 12.38 7.50
C ALA A 80 -8.51 13.10 8.09
N GLY A 81 -8.28 13.91 9.13
CA GLY A 81 -9.18 14.98 9.54
C GLY A 81 -9.87 14.83 10.90
N VAL A 82 -9.43 15.71 11.82
CA VAL A 82 -10.05 16.21 13.06
C VAL A 82 -10.27 15.21 14.20
N ASN A 83 -9.41 15.36 15.22
CA ASN A 83 -9.51 14.87 16.60
C ASN A 83 -10.76 14.04 16.90
N TYR A 84 -10.63 12.73 17.10
CA TYR A 84 -11.05 11.95 18.29
C TYR A 84 -10.50 10.52 18.12
N SER A 85 -9.59 10.08 19.01
CA SER A 85 -9.19 8.67 19.24
C SER A 85 -8.77 7.76 18.06
N SER A 86 -8.47 8.26 16.87
CA SER A 86 -8.11 7.41 15.74
C SER A 86 -6.68 6.86 15.87
N LYS A 87 -6.56 5.53 16.04
CA LYS A 87 -5.27 4.84 16.17
C LYS A 87 -4.51 4.85 14.85
N GLU A 88 -3.25 5.28 14.89
CA GLU A 88 -2.30 5.04 13.80
C GLU A 88 -2.13 3.54 13.59
N ALA A 89 -2.02 3.12 12.33
CA ALA A 89 -1.70 1.73 11.99
C ALA A 89 -0.52 1.73 11.02
N SER A 90 0.51 0.96 11.34
CA SER A 90 1.59 0.66 10.40
C SER A 90 1.27 -0.60 9.62
N GLY A 91 1.67 -0.63 8.36
CA GLY A 91 1.56 -1.80 7.51
C GLY A 91 2.89 -2.09 6.83
N SER A 92 3.12 -3.37 6.56
CA SER A 92 4.16 -3.81 5.66
C SER A 92 3.60 -4.80 4.64
N PHE A 93 4.16 -4.73 3.44
CA PHE A 93 4.07 -5.84 2.51
C PHE A 93 5.45 -6.21 2.00
N GLU A 94 5.60 -7.51 1.80
CA GLU A 94 6.78 -8.14 1.27
C GLU A 94 6.49 -8.59 -0.15
N GLU A 95 7.51 -8.53 -0.97
CA GLU A 95 7.48 -9.11 -2.30
C GLU A 95 7.83 -10.59 -2.20
N GLU A 96 7.06 -11.42 -2.89
CA GLU A 96 7.31 -12.85 -2.99
C GLU A 96 7.92 -13.14 -4.37
N GLU A 97 9.08 -13.80 -4.35
CA GLU A 97 9.76 -14.26 -5.56
C GLU A 97 8.81 -15.14 -6.36
N ASN A 98 8.67 -14.84 -7.65
CA ASN A 98 7.84 -15.66 -8.49
C ASN A 98 8.60 -16.96 -8.78
N SER A 99 8.21 -18.04 -8.11
CA SER A 99 8.84 -19.36 -8.21
C SER A 99 8.67 -20.05 -9.58
N ASN A 100 8.30 -19.30 -10.63
CA ASN A 100 8.31 -19.77 -12.00
C ASN A 100 9.70 -19.53 -12.63
N PRO A 101 10.56 -20.56 -12.72
CA PRO A 101 11.95 -20.39 -13.07
C PRO A 101 12.12 -20.48 -14.58
N LEU A 102 11.55 -19.56 -15.35
CA LEU A 102 11.85 -19.50 -16.79
C LEU A 102 11.95 -18.06 -17.24
N GLY A 103 13.20 -17.63 -17.41
CA GLY A 103 13.52 -16.46 -18.21
C GLY A 103 12.88 -16.58 -19.58
N GLN A 104 12.05 -15.59 -19.91
CA GLN A 104 11.95 -15.10 -21.27
C GLN A 104 12.09 -13.59 -21.22
N ARG A 105 13.32 -13.14 -21.48
CA ARG A 105 13.52 -11.92 -22.27
C ARG A 105 12.68 -12.10 -23.54
N LEU A 106 11.57 -11.39 -23.64
CA LEU A 106 11.00 -11.08 -24.94
C LEU A 106 11.95 -10.09 -25.60
N ILE A 107 12.65 -10.59 -26.62
CA ILE A 107 13.29 -9.82 -27.69
C ILE A 107 12.39 -8.71 -28.22
#